data_AF-A0A8C2AVN5-F1
#
_entry.id   AF-A0A8C2AVN5-F1
#
_cell.length_a   1.000
_cell.length_b   1.000
_cell.length_c   1.000
_cell.angle_alpha   90.00
_cell.angle_beta   90.00
_cell.angle_gamma   90.00
#
_symmetry.space_group_name_H-M   'P 1'
#
loop_
_entity.id
_entity.type
_entity.pdbx_description
1 polymer ?
#
loop_
_entity_poly.entity_id
_entity_poly.type
_entity_poly.pdbx_seq_one_letter_code
_entity_poly.pdbx_strand_id
1 'polypeptide(L)'
;MMKGIIPKNKTKGTDFCGVKDYYFIIRSDLGCYMQSSNFNKGLDITIFSLHPACQNGDHYLGHQDGYFYIIKGDSYRMVTDLSTDSGAVVYSLHPNCQVGDHYLSALGNFYIIFQGKGTYRKTTNLNQDTDAVEYDLQPNCRDGLYYWGLPNHCYFLKPVLEWGVEYWKGTKFHEDECVDVYSVHPDVINFLPGGLSVTKGPAFGIWENIKTITNDSNTPVTWQKRINKKVGYNKEKMSKITHNWKIATSASTESGALSGLIVKCQFSFSAEYGGSHVSTENESWNEATEVDEQLSFELKPNESLYLWQYKLGLGQESVLFCRDLMIDDEPNPPGEIPLPPAQT
;
A
#
# COMPACT_ATOMS: atom_id res chain seq x y z
N MET A 1 3.20 2.99 19.62
CA MET A 1 3.27 1.63 19.03
C MET A 1 2.86 1.77 17.57
N MET A 2 3.71 1.40 16.61
CA MET A 2 3.35 1.43 15.19
C MET A 2 2.32 0.34 14.91
N LYS A 3 1.18 0.70 14.33
CA LYS A 3 0.18 -0.27 13.87
C LYS A 3 0.53 -0.57 12.42
N GLY A 4 1.27 -1.65 12.15
CA GLY A 4 1.90 -1.88 10.83
C GLY A 4 0.96 -1.68 9.63
N ILE A 5 0.02 -2.59 9.41
CA ILE A 5 -0.89 -2.57 8.25
C ILE A 5 -2.04 -1.59 8.46
N ILE A 6 -2.36 -0.80 7.43
CA ILE A 6 -3.52 0.11 7.48
C ILE A 6 -4.82 -0.69 7.33
N PRO A 7 -5.81 -0.54 8.24
CA PRO A 7 -7.09 -1.23 8.15
C PRO A 7 -7.95 -0.75 6.97
N LYS A 8 -8.86 -1.60 6.50
CA LYS A 8 -9.79 -1.31 5.40
C LYS A 8 -10.54 0.01 5.54
N ASN A 9 -11.01 0.36 6.73
CA ASN A 9 -11.78 1.58 6.96
C ASN A 9 -10.96 2.88 6.79
N LYS A 10 -9.62 2.77 6.71
CA LYS A 10 -8.69 3.88 6.43
C LYS A 10 -8.05 3.76 5.04
N THR A 11 -8.38 2.73 4.26
CA THR A 11 -7.87 2.53 2.89
C THR A 11 -9.02 2.49 1.90
N LYS A 12 -8.93 3.31 0.85
CA LYS A 12 -9.85 3.23 -0.28
C LYS A 12 -9.29 2.27 -1.32
N GLY A 13 -10.14 1.42 -1.88
CA GLY A 13 -9.77 0.55 -2.99
C GLY A 13 -8.81 -0.60 -2.66
N THR A 14 -8.55 -0.90 -1.37
CA THR A 14 -7.81 -2.09 -0.96
C THR A 14 -8.75 -3.13 -0.39
N ASP A 15 -8.72 -4.37 -0.88
CA ASP A 15 -9.52 -5.48 -0.35
C ASP A 15 -8.84 -6.82 -0.55
N PHE A 16 -9.26 -7.82 0.22
CA PHE A 16 -8.84 -9.20 0.05
C PHE A 16 -10.02 -10.00 -0.50
N CYS A 17 -9.76 -10.89 -1.44
CA CYS A 17 -10.80 -11.80 -1.92
C CYS A 17 -10.22 -13.14 -2.35
N GLY A 18 -11.09 -14.12 -2.60
CA GLY A 18 -10.70 -15.44 -3.05
C GLY A 18 -11.64 -15.94 -4.13
N VAL A 19 -11.08 -16.55 -5.17
CA VAL A 19 -11.83 -17.20 -6.26
C VAL A 19 -11.15 -18.53 -6.55
N LYS A 20 -11.92 -19.61 -6.52
CA LYS A 20 -11.41 -21.00 -6.61
C LYS A 20 -10.38 -21.25 -5.51
N ASP A 21 -9.13 -21.54 -5.88
CA ASP A 21 -8.01 -21.82 -4.97
C ASP A 21 -7.00 -20.65 -4.88
N TYR A 22 -7.34 -19.50 -5.43
CA TYR A 22 -6.45 -18.34 -5.46
C TYR A 22 -6.91 -17.25 -4.49
N TYR A 23 -5.93 -16.65 -3.83
CA TYR A 23 -6.05 -15.49 -2.98
C TYR A 23 -5.70 -14.24 -3.77
N PHE A 24 -6.43 -13.17 -3.53
CA PHE A 24 -6.26 -11.90 -4.21
C PHE A 24 -6.17 -10.75 -3.22
N ILE A 25 -5.29 -9.79 -3.50
CA ILE A 25 -5.30 -8.47 -2.86
C ILE A 25 -5.55 -7.47 -3.97
N ILE A 26 -6.65 -6.73 -3.86
CA ILE A 26 -6.97 -5.64 -4.77
C ILE A 26 -6.29 -4.37 -4.25
N ARG A 27 -5.62 -3.64 -5.14
CA ARG A 27 -5.07 -2.29 -4.90
C ARG A 27 -5.59 -1.39 -6.02
N SER A 28 -6.89 -1.11 -5.98
CA SER A 28 -7.54 -0.26 -6.96
C SER A 28 -7.03 1.17 -6.93
N ASP A 29 -6.52 1.63 -5.79
CA ASP A 29 -5.80 2.90 -5.67
C ASP A 29 -4.51 2.92 -6.52
N LEU A 30 -3.94 1.75 -6.80
CA LEU A 30 -2.80 1.56 -7.71
C LEU A 30 -3.21 1.03 -9.09
N GLY A 31 -4.51 0.85 -9.34
CA GLY A 31 -5.02 0.29 -10.59
C GLY A 31 -4.57 -1.16 -10.86
N CYS A 32 -4.30 -1.95 -9.82
CA CYS A 32 -3.78 -3.32 -9.97
C CYS A 32 -4.30 -4.27 -8.89
N TYR A 33 -4.03 -5.56 -9.05
CA TYR A 33 -4.28 -6.56 -8.03
C TYR A 33 -3.22 -7.66 -8.05
N MET A 34 -2.96 -8.23 -6.88
CA MET A 34 -2.10 -9.39 -6.68
C MET A 34 -2.94 -10.66 -6.67
N GLN A 35 -2.45 -11.72 -7.31
CA GLN A 35 -2.92 -13.09 -7.18
C GLN A 35 -1.81 -13.95 -6.58
N SER A 36 -2.15 -14.84 -5.65
CA SER A 36 -1.25 -15.87 -5.11
C SER A 36 -2.03 -17.15 -4.81
N SER A 37 -1.38 -18.31 -4.93
CA SER A 37 -1.94 -19.59 -4.49
C SER A 37 -1.84 -19.79 -2.97
N ASN A 38 -0.99 -19.02 -2.29
CA ASN A 38 -0.79 -19.12 -0.85
C ASN A 38 -0.08 -17.89 -0.26
N PHE A 39 -0.77 -17.10 0.56
CA PHE A 39 -0.18 -15.92 1.20
C PHE A 39 0.85 -16.22 2.30
N ASN A 40 0.79 -17.39 2.96
CA ASN A 40 1.78 -17.78 3.96
C ASN A 40 3.15 -18.13 3.35
N LYS A 41 3.13 -18.81 2.20
CA LYS A 41 4.34 -19.25 1.50
C LYS A 41 4.81 -18.27 0.42
N GLY A 42 3.99 -17.29 0.04
CA GLY A 42 4.31 -16.32 -1.01
C GLY A 42 4.44 -16.97 -2.40
N LEU A 43 3.63 -17.99 -2.68
CA LEU A 43 3.75 -18.78 -3.92
C LEU A 43 3.03 -18.11 -5.10
N ASP A 44 3.62 -18.25 -6.28
CA ASP A 44 3.06 -17.88 -7.58
C ASP A 44 2.53 -16.44 -7.67
N ILE A 45 3.19 -15.51 -6.95
CA ILE A 45 2.74 -14.11 -6.87
C ILE A 45 2.77 -13.47 -8.26
N THR A 46 1.59 -13.14 -8.76
CA THR A 46 1.42 -12.46 -10.05
C THR A 46 0.62 -11.18 -9.85
N ILE A 47 1.10 -10.07 -10.41
CA ILE A 47 0.40 -8.79 -10.40
C ILE A 47 -0.25 -8.58 -11.76
N PHE A 48 -1.53 -8.23 -11.74
CA PHE A 48 -2.34 -7.92 -12.91
C PHE A 48 -2.84 -6.48 -12.82
N SER A 49 -3.12 -5.88 -13.97
CA SER A 49 -3.85 -4.61 -13.97
C SER A 49 -5.32 -4.80 -13.70
N LEU A 50 -5.89 -3.81 -13.04
CA LEU A 50 -7.32 -3.70 -12.83
C LEU A 50 -7.92 -2.87 -13.97
N HIS A 51 -8.90 -3.42 -14.68
CA HIS A 51 -9.61 -2.69 -15.73
C HIS A 51 -10.20 -1.39 -15.17
N PRO A 52 -10.17 -0.25 -15.91
CA PRO A 52 -10.70 1.02 -15.39
C PRO A 52 -12.13 0.96 -14.88
N ALA A 53 -13.00 0.16 -15.51
CA ALA A 53 -14.38 -0.04 -15.06
C ALA A 53 -14.51 -0.88 -13.77
N CYS A 54 -13.46 -1.63 -13.42
CA CYS A 54 -13.35 -2.40 -12.19
C CYS A 54 -12.63 -1.61 -11.08
N GLN A 55 -12.19 -0.38 -11.32
CA GLN A 55 -11.55 0.45 -10.30
C GLN A 55 -12.58 1.25 -9.48
N ASN A 56 -12.15 1.71 -8.31
CA ASN A 56 -12.90 2.58 -7.40
C ASN A 56 -14.21 1.95 -6.87
N GLY A 57 -14.24 0.61 -6.73
CA GLY A 57 -15.19 -0.07 -5.88
C GLY A 57 -14.93 0.23 -4.39
N ASP A 58 -16.01 0.30 -3.63
CA ASP A 58 -15.98 0.43 -2.17
C ASP A 58 -15.53 -0.88 -1.52
N HIS A 59 -15.96 -2.02 -2.08
CA HIS A 59 -15.54 -3.36 -1.68
C HIS A 59 -15.33 -4.29 -2.87
N TYR A 60 -14.43 -5.26 -2.70
CA TYR A 60 -14.18 -6.35 -3.65
C TYR A 60 -14.29 -7.69 -2.97
N LEU A 61 -15.03 -8.61 -3.56
CA LEU A 61 -15.12 -9.99 -3.11
C LEU A 61 -15.16 -10.96 -4.30
N GLY A 62 -14.76 -12.20 -4.05
CA GLY A 62 -14.85 -13.30 -4.99
C GLY A 62 -15.83 -14.34 -4.47
N HIS A 63 -16.51 -15.04 -5.36
CA HIS A 63 -17.47 -16.09 -5.01
C HIS A 63 -17.07 -17.42 -5.67
N GLN A 64 -17.59 -18.52 -5.13
CA GLN A 64 -17.27 -19.88 -5.58
C GLN A 64 -17.74 -20.21 -7.01
N ASP A 65 -18.63 -19.39 -7.58
CA ASP A 65 -19.07 -19.49 -8.97
C ASP A 65 -18.03 -18.98 -9.99
N GLY A 66 -16.91 -18.43 -9.51
CA GLY A 66 -15.84 -17.92 -10.36
C GLY A 66 -15.96 -16.44 -10.69
N TYR A 67 -16.93 -15.72 -10.14
CA TYR A 67 -17.10 -14.29 -10.35
C TYR A 67 -16.46 -13.46 -9.23
N PHE A 68 -16.01 -12.27 -9.63
CA PHE A 68 -15.69 -11.17 -8.74
C PHE A 68 -16.88 -10.21 -8.66
N TYR A 69 -17.10 -9.65 -7.49
CA TYR A 69 -18.15 -8.70 -7.18
C TYR A 69 -17.47 -7.42 -6.70
N ILE A 70 -17.86 -6.31 -7.30
CA ILE A 70 -17.33 -4.98 -7.02
C ILE A 70 -18.50 -4.16 -6.52
N ILE A 71 -18.55 -3.90 -5.22
CA ILE A 71 -19.60 -3.10 -4.60
C ILE A 71 -19.26 -1.64 -4.75
N LYS A 72 -20.25 -0.83 -5.15
CA LYS A 72 -20.14 0.61 -5.25
C LYS A 72 -21.48 1.26 -4.87
N GLY A 73 -21.50 1.93 -3.74
CA GLY A 73 -22.70 2.50 -3.14
C GLY A 73 -23.74 1.41 -2.84
N ASP A 74 -24.91 1.53 -3.46
CA ASP A 74 -26.07 0.66 -3.30
C ASP A 74 -26.17 -0.42 -4.40
N SER A 75 -25.10 -0.64 -5.16
CA SER A 75 -25.05 -1.58 -6.28
C SER A 75 -23.78 -2.41 -6.26
N TYR A 76 -23.78 -3.50 -7.03
CA TYR A 76 -22.58 -4.27 -7.30
C TYR A 76 -22.49 -4.67 -8.77
N ARG A 77 -21.25 -4.68 -9.26
CA ARG A 77 -20.88 -5.20 -10.57
C ARG A 77 -20.29 -6.59 -10.40
N MET A 78 -20.73 -7.54 -11.23
CA MET A 78 -20.20 -8.89 -11.29
C MET A 78 -19.37 -9.07 -12.56
N VAL A 79 -18.15 -9.59 -12.46
CA VAL A 79 -17.25 -9.86 -13.59
C VAL A 79 -16.54 -11.20 -13.42
N THR A 80 -16.13 -11.82 -14.52
CA THR A 80 -15.32 -13.07 -14.48
C THR A 80 -13.82 -12.79 -14.45
N ASP A 81 -13.40 -11.60 -14.87
CA ASP A 81 -12.01 -11.18 -14.92
C ASP A 81 -11.89 -9.67 -14.66
N LEU A 82 -11.17 -9.34 -13.59
CA LEU A 82 -10.90 -7.97 -13.15
C LEU A 82 -10.00 -7.19 -14.12
N SER A 83 -9.20 -7.88 -14.94
CA SER A 83 -8.31 -7.24 -15.92
C SER A 83 -9.04 -6.77 -17.18
N THR A 84 -10.20 -7.35 -17.49
CA THR A 84 -10.89 -7.16 -18.77
C THR A 84 -12.35 -6.71 -18.64
N ASP A 85 -12.89 -6.65 -17.41
CA ASP A 85 -14.33 -6.38 -17.17
C ASP A 85 -15.24 -7.40 -17.88
N SER A 86 -14.72 -8.62 -18.08
CA SER A 86 -15.40 -9.65 -18.87
C SER A 86 -16.67 -10.15 -18.18
N GLY A 87 -17.76 -10.21 -18.94
CA GLY A 87 -19.05 -10.69 -18.44
C GLY A 87 -19.73 -9.74 -17.46
N ALA A 88 -19.40 -8.45 -17.52
CA ALA A 88 -19.93 -7.44 -16.61
C ALA A 88 -21.47 -7.39 -16.61
N VAL A 89 -22.04 -7.56 -15.41
CA VAL A 89 -23.47 -7.30 -15.13
C VAL A 89 -23.58 -6.52 -13.83
N VAL A 90 -24.50 -5.55 -13.78
CA VAL A 90 -24.72 -4.72 -12.59
C VAL A 90 -26.08 -5.04 -11.98
N TYR A 91 -26.11 -5.18 -10.66
CA TYR A 91 -27.31 -5.41 -9.87
C TYR A 91 -27.36 -4.41 -8.72
N SER A 92 -28.57 -4.08 -8.26
CA SER A 92 -28.75 -3.36 -7.00
C SER A 92 -28.46 -4.29 -5.82
N LEU A 93 -27.92 -3.75 -4.74
CA LEU A 93 -27.88 -4.43 -3.44
C LEU A 93 -29.24 -4.32 -2.77
N HIS A 94 -29.68 -5.41 -2.13
CA HIS A 94 -30.80 -5.34 -1.21
C HIS A 94 -30.49 -4.33 -0.08
N PRO A 95 -31.45 -3.53 0.42
CA PRO A 95 -31.19 -2.55 1.47
C PRO A 95 -30.50 -3.12 2.73
N ASN A 96 -30.83 -4.35 3.13
CA ASN A 96 -30.18 -5.03 4.26
C ASN A 96 -28.75 -5.49 3.97
N CYS A 97 -28.35 -5.53 2.71
CA CYS A 97 -27.03 -5.93 2.25
C CYS A 97 -26.12 -4.73 1.94
N GLN A 98 -26.53 -3.52 2.30
CA GLN A 98 -25.74 -2.31 2.13
C GLN A 98 -24.95 -1.99 3.41
N VAL A 99 -24.03 -1.02 3.32
CA VAL A 99 -23.33 -0.40 4.46
C VAL A 99 -22.54 -1.35 5.38
N GLY A 100 -22.15 -2.53 4.90
CA GLY A 100 -21.18 -3.39 5.57
C GLY A 100 -19.79 -2.76 5.63
N ASP A 101 -19.04 -3.06 6.70
CA ASP A 101 -17.63 -2.67 6.84
C ASP A 101 -16.73 -3.56 5.96
N HIS A 102 -17.12 -4.83 5.78
CA HIS A 102 -16.44 -5.78 4.89
C HIS A 102 -17.45 -6.71 4.21
N TYR A 103 -17.09 -7.22 3.05
CA TYR A 103 -17.87 -8.18 2.29
C TYR A 103 -16.97 -9.32 1.85
N LEU A 104 -17.45 -10.56 1.98
CA LEU A 104 -16.76 -11.73 1.47
C LEU A 104 -17.77 -12.79 1.03
N SER A 105 -17.27 -13.84 0.38
CA SER A 105 -18.01 -15.08 0.22
C SER A 105 -17.18 -16.28 0.65
N ALA A 106 -17.86 -17.25 1.27
CA ALA A 106 -17.35 -18.57 1.59
C ALA A 106 -18.53 -19.54 1.66
N LEU A 107 -18.31 -20.85 1.55
CA LEU A 107 -19.33 -21.86 1.88
C LEU A 107 -20.67 -21.65 1.15
N GLY A 108 -20.63 -21.16 -0.09
CA GLY A 108 -21.81 -20.82 -0.90
C GLY A 108 -22.70 -19.69 -0.39
N ASN A 109 -22.18 -18.83 0.49
CA ASN A 109 -22.90 -17.68 1.02
C ASN A 109 -22.06 -16.40 0.86
N PHE A 110 -22.75 -15.27 0.88
CA PHE A 110 -22.17 -13.94 1.09
C PHE A 110 -22.24 -13.58 2.57
N TYR A 111 -21.18 -12.94 3.06
CA TYR A 111 -21.07 -12.46 4.42
C TYR A 111 -20.81 -10.96 4.40
N ILE A 112 -21.54 -10.24 5.24
CA ILE A 112 -21.45 -8.79 5.40
C ILE A 112 -21.10 -8.53 6.85
N ILE A 113 -19.90 -8.05 7.09
CA ILE A 113 -19.37 -7.81 8.43
C ILE A 113 -19.75 -6.40 8.86
N PHE A 114 -20.39 -6.26 10.02
CA PHE A 114 -20.66 -4.98 10.67
C PHE A 114 -19.82 -4.90 11.94
N GLN A 115 -18.53 -4.55 11.80
CA GLN A 115 -17.56 -4.51 12.90
C GLN A 115 -18.03 -3.62 14.04
N GLY A 116 -18.59 -2.44 13.72
CA GLY A 116 -19.10 -1.51 14.75
C GLY A 116 -20.27 -2.07 15.58
N LYS A 117 -21.06 -2.98 15.00
CA LYS A 117 -22.15 -3.68 15.69
C LYS A 117 -21.68 -4.96 16.38
N GLY A 118 -20.54 -5.50 15.96
CA GLY A 118 -20.07 -6.82 16.40
C GLY A 118 -20.93 -7.96 15.87
N THR A 119 -21.58 -7.79 14.70
CA THR A 119 -22.40 -8.81 14.04
C THR A 119 -21.96 -9.01 12.59
N TYR A 120 -22.39 -10.11 11.99
CA TYR A 120 -22.35 -10.28 10.55
C TYR A 120 -23.63 -10.88 10.01
N ARG A 121 -23.98 -10.48 8.80
CA ARG A 121 -25.11 -11.03 8.04
C ARG A 121 -24.61 -12.06 7.04
N LYS A 122 -25.29 -13.19 6.97
CA LYS A 122 -25.10 -14.24 5.95
C LYS A 122 -26.31 -14.24 5.02
N THR A 123 -26.11 -14.29 3.71
CA THR A 123 -27.18 -14.44 2.70
C THR A 123 -26.69 -15.25 1.50
N THR A 124 -27.60 -15.89 0.76
CA THR A 124 -27.28 -16.58 -0.50
C THR A 124 -27.33 -15.64 -1.71
N ASN A 125 -27.89 -14.43 -1.57
CA ASN A 125 -28.02 -13.48 -2.68
C ASN A 125 -28.01 -12.02 -2.20
N LEU A 126 -27.00 -11.24 -2.61
CA LEU A 126 -26.85 -9.82 -2.23
C LEU A 126 -27.94 -8.89 -2.79
N ASN A 127 -28.61 -9.26 -3.88
CA ASN A 127 -29.68 -8.47 -4.49
C ASN A 127 -31.05 -8.69 -3.81
N GLN A 128 -31.27 -9.89 -3.27
CA GLN A 128 -32.57 -10.31 -2.73
C GLN A 128 -32.57 -10.60 -1.23
N ASP A 129 -31.40 -10.66 -0.61
CA ASP A 129 -31.22 -10.99 0.82
C ASP A 129 -31.87 -12.33 1.20
N THR A 130 -31.76 -13.30 0.29
CA THR A 130 -32.38 -14.63 0.41
C THR A 130 -31.68 -15.45 1.50
N ASP A 131 -32.46 -16.27 2.21
CA ASP A 131 -32.02 -17.16 3.31
C ASP A 131 -31.18 -16.45 4.38
N ALA A 132 -31.45 -15.16 4.58
CA ALA A 132 -30.58 -14.32 5.37
C ALA A 132 -30.71 -14.55 6.87
N VAL A 133 -29.57 -14.62 7.54
CA VAL A 133 -29.47 -14.75 8.99
C VAL A 133 -28.38 -13.81 9.48
N GLU A 134 -28.59 -13.18 10.63
CA GLU A 134 -27.58 -12.38 11.31
C GLU A 134 -27.09 -13.12 12.54
N TYR A 135 -25.77 -13.10 12.76
CA TYR A 135 -25.11 -13.72 13.90
C TYR A 135 -24.19 -12.72 14.58
N ASP A 136 -23.94 -12.93 15.86
CA ASP A 136 -22.87 -12.24 16.56
C ASP A 136 -21.51 -12.66 16.01
N LEU A 137 -20.60 -11.70 15.89
CA LEU A 137 -19.17 -11.98 15.70
C LEU A 137 -18.58 -12.43 17.03
N GLN A 138 -17.90 -13.57 16.99
CA GLN A 138 -17.04 -14.02 18.07
C GLN A 138 -16.01 -12.90 18.39
N PRO A 139 -15.73 -12.60 19.68
CA PRO A 139 -14.93 -11.44 20.06
C PRO A 139 -13.56 -11.29 19.37
N ASN A 140 -12.84 -12.38 19.16
CA ASN A 140 -11.53 -12.42 18.50
C ASN A 140 -11.62 -12.25 16.98
N CYS A 141 -12.81 -12.29 16.40
CA CYS A 141 -13.05 -12.05 14.97
C CYS A 141 -13.48 -10.61 14.68
N ARG A 142 -13.56 -9.72 15.69
CA ARG A 142 -14.13 -8.37 15.53
C ARG A 142 -13.13 -7.33 15.02
N ASP A 143 -11.86 -7.53 15.30
CA ASP A 143 -10.77 -6.58 15.04
C ASP A 143 -9.97 -6.88 13.77
N GLY A 144 -10.47 -7.76 12.90
CA GLY A 144 -9.84 -8.06 11.62
C GLY A 144 -9.67 -6.81 10.75
N LEU A 145 -8.50 -6.66 10.15
CA LEU A 145 -8.16 -5.52 9.29
C LEU A 145 -8.78 -5.64 7.89
N TYR A 146 -8.88 -6.89 7.40
CA TYR A 146 -9.45 -7.28 6.10
C TYR A 146 -10.04 -8.68 6.24
N TYR A 147 -11.19 -8.95 5.61
CA TYR A 147 -11.85 -10.26 5.62
C TYR A 147 -12.00 -10.79 4.20
N TRP A 148 -11.82 -12.09 4.02
CA TRP A 148 -12.07 -12.75 2.74
C TRP A 148 -12.43 -14.21 2.94
N GLY A 149 -12.86 -14.87 1.86
CA GLY A 149 -13.20 -16.27 1.91
C GLY A 149 -12.72 -17.02 0.68
N LEU A 150 -12.66 -18.33 0.84
CA LEU A 150 -12.52 -19.33 -0.21
C LEU A 150 -13.69 -20.33 -0.06
N PRO A 151 -13.93 -21.24 -1.03
CA PRO A 151 -15.12 -22.09 -1.02
C PRO A 151 -15.41 -22.80 0.31
N ASN A 152 -14.38 -23.18 1.08
CA ASN A 152 -14.53 -23.94 2.31
C ASN A 152 -14.14 -23.19 3.60
N HIS A 153 -13.64 -21.95 3.51
CA HIS A 153 -13.06 -21.28 4.67
C HIS A 153 -13.26 -19.76 4.61
N CYS A 154 -13.37 -19.18 5.80
CA CYS A 154 -13.34 -17.76 6.07
C CYS A 154 -11.96 -17.38 6.63
N TYR A 155 -11.54 -16.17 6.32
CA TYR A 155 -10.25 -15.63 6.74
C TYR A 155 -10.39 -14.17 7.16
N PHE A 156 -9.49 -13.74 8.05
CA PHE A 156 -9.25 -12.33 8.25
C PHE A 156 -7.79 -12.04 8.59
N LEU A 157 -7.31 -10.89 8.15
CA LEU A 157 -6.00 -10.38 8.53
C LEU A 157 -6.08 -9.81 9.94
N LYS A 158 -5.25 -10.32 10.85
CA LYS A 158 -5.23 -9.86 12.24
C LYS A 158 -4.53 -8.49 12.33
N PRO A 159 -4.84 -7.67 13.35
CA PRO A 159 -3.96 -6.57 13.73
C PRO A 159 -2.53 -7.07 13.93
N VAL A 160 -1.54 -6.24 13.61
CA VAL A 160 -0.12 -6.62 13.77
C VAL A 160 0.18 -6.78 15.26
N LEU A 161 0.66 -7.97 15.64
CA LEU A 161 1.03 -8.34 17.01
C LEU A 161 2.54 -8.67 17.08
N GLU A 162 2.97 -9.31 18.17
CA GLU A 162 4.36 -9.64 18.46
C GLU A 162 5.07 -10.43 17.34
N TRP A 163 4.33 -11.32 16.67
CA TRP A 163 4.88 -12.25 15.67
C TRP A 163 4.77 -11.74 14.22
N GLY A 164 4.41 -10.45 14.03
CA GLY A 164 4.28 -9.83 12.72
C GLY A 164 2.84 -9.85 12.19
N VAL A 165 2.72 -9.94 10.86
CA VAL A 165 1.42 -9.92 10.17
C VAL A 165 0.91 -11.35 10.02
N GLU A 166 -0.24 -11.62 10.61
CA GLU A 166 -0.88 -12.93 10.62
C GLU A 166 -2.29 -12.88 10.04
N TYR A 167 -2.78 -14.00 9.54
CA TYR A 167 -4.17 -14.17 9.19
C TYR A 167 -4.76 -15.43 9.84
N TRP A 168 -6.01 -15.28 10.28
CA TRP A 168 -6.81 -16.34 10.86
C TRP A 168 -7.51 -17.13 9.76
N LYS A 169 -7.69 -18.43 9.97
CA LYS A 169 -8.48 -19.33 9.13
C LYS A 169 -9.51 -20.07 9.98
N GLY A 170 -10.75 -20.12 9.51
CA GLY A 170 -11.78 -20.99 10.06
C GLY A 170 -12.95 -21.17 9.10
N THR A 171 -14.06 -21.64 9.63
CA THR A 171 -15.28 -22.01 8.86
C THR A 171 -16.45 -21.07 9.19
N LYS A 172 -16.46 -20.46 10.37
CA LYS A 172 -17.54 -19.59 10.86
C LYS A 172 -16.96 -18.49 11.73
N PHE A 173 -17.60 -17.32 11.73
CA PHE A 173 -17.18 -16.20 12.58
C PHE A 173 -17.94 -16.09 13.92
N HIS A 174 -18.99 -16.89 14.14
CA HIS A 174 -19.80 -16.84 15.37
C HIS A 174 -19.46 -17.93 16.39
N GLU A 175 -18.63 -18.90 16.00
CA GLU A 175 -18.17 -19.99 16.85
C GLU A 175 -16.66 -19.87 17.03
N ASP A 176 -16.14 -20.39 18.15
CA ASP A 176 -14.70 -20.42 18.42
C ASP A 176 -14.03 -21.62 17.69
N GLU A 177 -14.19 -21.65 16.37
CA GLU A 177 -13.66 -22.69 15.48
C GLU A 177 -12.45 -22.15 14.69
N CYS A 178 -11.41 -21.74 15.41
CA CYS A 178 -10.12 -21.43 14.80
C CYS A 178 -9.50 -22.72 14.26
N VAL A 179 -9.40 -22.84 12.93
CA VAL A 179 -8.73 -23.97 12.30
C VAL A 179 -7.21 -23.78 12.38
N ASP A 180 -6.73 -22.58 12.06
CA ASP A 180 -5.29 -22.28 12.06
C ASP A 180 -5.03 -20.77 12.02
N VAL A 181 -3.79 -20.38 12.32
CA VAL A 181 -3.28 -19.01 12.17
C VAL A 181 -1.96 -19.07 11.42
N TYR A 182 -1.84 -18.29 10.36
CA TYR A 182 -0.65 -18.28 9.52
C TYR A 182 -0.01 -16.90 9.48
N SER A 183 1.32 -16.85 9.46
CA SER A 183 2.04 -15.63 9.09
C SER A 183 1.84 -15.31 7.60
N VAL A 184 1.88 -14.04 7.23
CA VAL A 184 1.87 -13.60 5.83
C VAL A 184 3.31 -13.48 5.32
N HIS A 185 3.57 -13.94 4.10
CA HIS A 185 4.89 -13.85 3.48
C HIS A 185 5.28 -12.37 3.23
N PRO A 186 6.54 -11.96 3.47
CA PRO A 186 6.99 -10.58 3.28
C PRO A 186 6.68 -9.97 1.90
N ASP A 187 6.75 -10.76 0.83
CA ASP A 187 6.43 -10.27 -0.52
C ASP A 187 4.94 -10.00 -0.74
N VAL A 188 4.07 -10.64 0.03
CA VAL A 188 2.64 -10.31 0.05
C VAL A 188 2.44 -9.07 0.91
N ILE A 189 3.12 -8.98 2.06
CA ILE A 189 3.08 -7.82 2.95
C ILE A 189 3.51 -6.55 2.22
N ASN A 190 4.57 -6.59 1.40
CA ASN A 190 5.06 -5.44 0.63
C ASN A 190 4.00 -4.78 -0.26
N PHE A 191 2.95 -5.51 -0.64
CA PHE A 191 1.86 -5.01 -1.47
C PHE A 191 0.73 -4.34 -0.66
N LEU A 192 0.72 -4.50 0.66
CA LEU A 192 -0.29 -3.93 1.54
C LEU A 192 0.01 -2.47 1.89
N PRO A 193 -1.03 -1.62 2.06
CA PRO A 193 -0.86 -0.30 2.66
C PRO A 193 -0.25 -0.41 4.07
N GLY A 194 0.88 0.28 4.30
CA GLY A 194 1.66 0.18 5.53
C GLY A 194 2.62 -1.02 5.59
N GLY A 195 2.56 -1.93 4.62
CA GLY A 195 3.34 -3.17 4.63
C GLY A 195 4.85 -2.98 4.52
N LEU A 196 5.31 -1.95 3.82
CA LEU A 196 6.74 -1.64 3.76
C LEU A 196 7.32 -1.23 5.12
N SER A 197 6.50 -0.64 6.00
CA SER A 197 6.95 -0.33 7.36
C SER A 197 7.27 -1.59 8.17
N VAL A 198 6.60 -2.70 7.87
CA VAL A 198 6.79 -3.99 8.53
C VAL A 198 8.04 -4.70 7.99
N THR A 199 8.25 -4.70 6.68
CA THR A 199 9.31 -5.50 6.04
C THR A 199 10.62 -4.75 5.86
N LYS A 200 10.58 -3.43 5.72
CA LYS A 200 11.76 -2.57 5.50
C LYS A 200 12.03 -1.64 6.68
N GLY A 201 11.01 -1.34 7.50
CA GLY A 201 11.08 -0.36 8.57
C GLY A 201 10.37 0.95 8.21
N PRO A 202 10.14 1.84 9.20
CA PRO A 202 9.40 3.08 9.00
C PRO A 202 10.08 3.98 7.97
N ALA A 203 9.27 4.79 7.30
CA ALA A 203 9.76 5.85 6.44
C ALA A 203 10.53 6.90 7.23
N PHE A 204 11.60 7.42 6.63
CA PHE A 204 12.37 8.53 7.17
C PHE A 204 12.71 9.51 6.06
N GLY A 205 13.00 10.75 6.48
CA GLY A 205 13.61 11.76 5.62
C GLY A 205 14.78 12.42 6.33
N ILE A 206 15.86 12.67 5.59
CA ILE A 206 17.10 13.21 6.15
C ILE A 206 17.79 14.13 5.14
N TRP A 207 18.40 15.18 5.66
CA TRP A 207 19.31 16.04 4.92
C TRP A 207 20.71 15.43 4.88
N GLU A 208 21.26 15.26 3.69
CA GLU A 208 22.66 14.87 3.48
C GLU A 208 23.46 16.08 3.00
N ASN A 209 24.59 16.38 3.65
CA ASN A 209 25.53 17.35 3.12
C ASN A 209 26.26 16.75 1.92
N ILE A 210 25.98 17.27 0.73
CA ILE A 210 26.62 16.81 -0.51
C ILE A 210 27.85 17.66 -0.86
N LYS A 211 27.95 18.87 -0.30
CA LYS A 211 29.09 19.76 -0.49
C LYS A 211 29.24 20.76 0.65
N THR A 212 30.49 21.02 1.02
CA THR A 212 30.91 22.22 1.77
C THR A 212 31.81 23.07 0.89
N ILE A 213 31.60 24.38 0.94
CA ILE A 213 32.37 25.40 0.26
C ILE A 213 32.88 26.37 1.33
N THR A 214 34.17 26.63 1.38
CA THR A 214 34.75 27.54 2.37
C THR A 214 35.65 28.56 1.69
N ASN A 215 35.58 29.82 2.12
CA ASN A 215 36.51 30.87 1.75
C ASN A 215 37.48 31.15 2.91
N ASP A 216 38.61 30.45 2.93
CA ASP A 216 39.66 30.66 3.96
C ASP A 216 40.51 31.92 3.74
N SER A 217 40.15 32.77 2.77
CA SER A 217 40.91 33.98 2.45
C SER A 217 40.37 35.21 3.18
N ASN A 218 41.18 36.28 3.20
CA ASN A 218 40.79 37.57 3.77
C ASN A 218 40.04 38.48 2.78
N THR A 219 39.70 37.97 1.59
CA THR A 219 39.00 38.72 0.53
C THR A 219 37.76 37.97 0.05
N PRO A 220 36.73 38.66 -0.44
CA PRO A 220 35.60 37.97 -1.06
C PRO A 220 36.05 37.12 -2.26
N VAL A 221 35.45 35.93 -2.39
CA VAL A 221 35.75 35.00 -3.49
C VAL A 221 34.45 34.65 -4.21
N THR A 222 34.43 34.89 -5.53
CA THR A 222 33.39 34.33 -6.40
C THR A 222 33.69 32.85 -6.63
N TRP A 223 32.81 32.00 -6.12
CA TRP A 223 32.86 30.57 -6.36
C TRP A 223 31.87 30.22 -7.45
N GLN A 224 32.34 29.54 -8.50
CA GLN A 224 31.49 29.03 -9.58
C GLN A 224 31.95 27.61 -9.91
N LYS A 225 31.15 26.60 -9.55
CA LYS A 225 31.42 25.22 -9.95
C LYS A 225 30.14 24.48 -10.30
N ARG A 226 30.32 23.39 -11.03
CA ARG A 226 29.30 22.36 -11.21
C ARG A 226 29.27 21.47 -9.99
N ILE A 227 28.07 21.23 -9.48
CA ILE A 227 27.77 20.23 -8.46
C ILE A 227 27.02 19.10 -9.15
N ASN A 228 27.37 17.88 -8.77
CA ASN A 228 26.67 16.68 -9.23
C ASN A 228 25.80 16.22 -8.08
N LYS A 229 24.49 16.11 -8.33
CA LYS A 229 23.53 15.58 -7.36
C LYS A 229 22.79 14.40 -7.97
N LYS A 230 22.44 13.45 -7.13
CA LYS A 230 21.67 12.28 -7.53
C LYS A 230 20.18 12.59 -7.43
N VAL A 231 19.39 12.37 -8.48
CA VAL A 231 17.94 12.64 -8.49
C VAL A 231 17.20 11.43 -9.00
N GLY A 232 16.15 11.00 -8.29
CA GLY A 232 15.33 9.83 -8.65
C GLY A 232 15.39 8.72 -7.61
N TYR A 233 14.87 7.54 -7.94
CA TYR A 233 14.81 6.39 -7.02
C TYR A 233 16.02 5.45 -7.15
N ASN A 234 16.37 4.78 -6.05
CA ASN A 234 17.40 3.75 -6.05
C ASN A 234 16.86 2.42 -6.58
N LYS A 235 17.14 2.10 -7.86
CA LYS A 235 16.63 0.90 -8.53
C LYS A 235 16.93 -0.42 -7.82
N GLU A 236 18.12 -0.59 -7.25
CA GLU A 236 18.46 -1.82 -6.54
C GLU A 236 17.53 -2.02 -5.34
N LYS A 237 17.27 -0.95 -4.57
CA LYS A 237 16.38 -1.01 -3.41
C LYS A 237 14.92 -1.22 -3.81
N MET A 238 14.48 -0.52 -4.86
CA MET A 238 13.13 -0.68 -5.40
C MET A 238 12.89 -2.10 -5.94
N SER A 239 13.87 -2.70 -6.61
CA SER A 239 13.77 -4.07 -7.14
C SER A 239 13.61 -5.12 -6.04
N LYS A 240 14.16 -4.87 -4.83
CA LYS A 240 13.98 -5.77 -3.67
C LYS A 240 12.54 -5.79 -3.14
N ILE A 241 11.73 -4.77 -3.43
CA ILE A 241 10.32 -4.72 -3.02
C ILE A 241 9.50 -5.71 -3.85
N THR A 242 9.81 -5.83 -5.14
CA THR A 242 9.01 -6.56 -6.13
C THR A 242 9.71 -7.83 -6.66
N HIS A 243 10.83 -8.25 -6.05
CA HIS A 243 11.74 -9.26 -6.60
C HIS A 243 11.08 -10.62 -6.92
N ASN A 244 10.09 -11.05 -6.13
CA ASN A 244 9.37 -12.31 -6.34
C ASN A 244 8.02 -12.14 -7.06
N TRP A 245 7.75 -10.95 -7.61
CA TRP A 245 6.49 -10.68 -8.31
C TRP A 245 6.64 -10.88 -9.80
N LYS A 246 5.77 -11.70 -10.37
CA LYS A 246 5.57 -11.75 -11.82
C LYS A 246 4.59 -10.65 -12.22
N ILE A 247 5.05 -9.64 -12.94
CA ILE A 247 4.14 -8.63 -13.51
C ILE A 247 3.57 -9.17 -14.82
N ALA A 248 2.26 -9.34 -14.91
CA ALA A 248 1.60 -9.80 -16.12
C ALA A 248 1.80 -8.80 -17.25
N THR A 249 1.91 -9.27 -18.49
CA THR A 249 2.03 -8.40 -19.68
C THR A 249 0.80 -7.52 -19.91
N SER A 250 -0.37 -7.91 -19.38
CA SER A 250 -1.57 -7.08 -19.37
C SER A 250 -1.53 -5.97 -18.32
N ALA A 251 -0.51 -5.94 -17.46
CA ALA A 251 -0.36 -4.86 -16.49
C ALA A 251 0.05 -3.56 -17.21
N SER A 252 -0.72 -2.49 -16.99
CA SER A 252 -0.46 -1.11 -17.39
C SER A 252 0.78 -0.52 -16.74
N THR A 253 1.34 -1.19 -15.73
CA THR A 253 2.40 -0.66 -14.87
C THR A 253 3.58 -1.63 -14.87
N GLU A 254 4.73 -1.18 -15.36
CA GLU A 254 5.99 -1.92 -15.26
C GLU A 254 6.42 -2.10 -13.79
N SER A 255 7.23 -3.12 -13.48
CA SER A 255 7.67 -3.43 -12.11
C SER A 255 8.29 -2.23 -11.37
N GLY A 256 9.12 -1.43 -12.06
CA GLY A 256 9.72 -0.22 -11.51
C GLY A 256 8.68 0.84 -11.14
N ALA A 257 7.73 1.11 -12.04
CA ALA A 257 6.65 2.06 -11.79
C ALA A 257 5.75 1.60 -10.62
N LEU A 258 5.45 0.30 -10.51
CA LEU A 258 4.65 -0.23 -9.41
C LEU A 258 5.34 -0.06 -8.06
N SER A 259 6.64 -0.40 -7.98
CA SER A 259 7.42 -0.20 -6.76
C SER A 259 7.44 1.28 -6.35
N GLY A 260 7.57 2.20 -7.31
CA GLY A 260 7.50 3.64 -7.08
C GLY A 260 6.18 4.08 -6.47
N LEU A 261 5.06 3.63 -7.03
CA LEU A 261 3.72 3.92 -6.51
C LEU A 261 3.54 3.40 -5.07
N ILE A 262 3.99 2.19 -4.76
CA ILE A 262 3.87 1.63 -3.41
C ILE A 262 4.68 2.42 -2.39
N VAL A 263 5.93 2.78 -2.73
CA VAL A 263 6.80 3.58 -1.84
C VAL A 263 6.25 5.00 -1.68
N LYS A 264 5.73 5.61 -2.76
CA LYS A 264 5.05 6.89 -2.71
C LYS A 264 3.89 6.87 -1.71
N CYS A 265 3.03 5.85 -1.78
CA CYS A 265 1.97 5.64 -0.79
C CYS A 265 2.54 5.52 0.63
N GLN A 266 3.60 4.71 0.82
CA GLN A 266 4.21 4.54 2.14
C GLN A 266 4.69 5.86 2.75
N PHE A 267 5.30 6.75 1.96
CA PHE A 267 5.72 8.07 2.43
C PHE A 267 4.55 8.99 2.82
N SER A 268 3.43 8.84 2.11
CA SER A 268 2.24 9.66 2.36
C SER A 268 1.51 9.30 3.66
N PHE A 269 1.65 8.07 4.14
CA PHE A 269 0.98 7.59 5.34
C PHE A 269 1.47 8.29 6.61
N SER A 270 0.65 8.27 7.66
CA SER A 270 1.02 8.81 8.96
C SER A 270 2.06 7.93 9.66
N ALA A 271 2.73 8.51 10.67
CA ALA A 271 3.67 7.77 11.52
C ALA A 271 3.01 6.60 12.28
N GLU A 272 1.68 6.60 12.47
CA GLU A 272 0.92 5.46 13.03
C GLU A 272 1.19 4.17 12.23
N TYR A 273 1.36 4.29 10.91
CA TYR A 273 1.53 3.22 9.94
C TYR A 273 2.94 3.20 9.31
N GLY A 274 3.91 3.82 10.00
CA GLY A 274 5.31 3.91 9.58
C GLY A 274 5.53 4.73 8.31
N GLY A 275 4.65 5.69 7.99
CA GLY A 275 4.91 6.69 6.97
C GLY A 275 5.52 7.97 7.55
N SER A 276 5.88 8.91 6.67
CA SER A 276 6.49 10.20 7.03
C SER A 276 5.55 11.40 6.80
N HIS A 277 4.31 11.15 6.37
CA HIS A 277 3.30 12.15 6.09
C HIS A 277 3.72 13.25 5.09
N VAL A 278 4.53 12.87 4.08
CA VAL A 278 5.00 13.77 3.03
C VAL A 278 4.46 13.36 1.67
N SER A 279 4.18 14.35 0.83
CA SER A 279 3.87 14.14 -0.57
C SER A 279 5.14 14.25 -1.41
N THR A 280 5.31 13.29 -2.32
CA THR A 280 6.41 13.22 -3.29
C THR A 280 5.89 13.32 -4.72
N GLU A 281 4.73 13.96 -4.92
CA GLU A 281 4.12 14.16 -6.24
C GLU A 281 5.02 14.99 -7.17
N ASN A 282 5.78 15.93 -6.61
CA ASN A 282 6.68 16.80 -7.37
C ASN A 282 8.09 16.20 -7.59
N GLU A 283 8.36 15.02 -7.04
CA GLU A 283 9.67 14.37 -7.13
C GLU A 283 9.78 13.47 -8.36
N SER A 284 11.02 13.23 -8.78
CA SER A 284 11.31 12.31 -9.89
C SER A 284 11.17 10.87 -9.44
N TRP A 285 10.23 10.14 -10.02
CA TRP A 285 10.05 8.70 -9.84
C TRP A 285 10.65 7.87 -10.99
N ASN A 286 11.77 8.34 -11.54
CA ASN A 286 12.61 7.59 -12.48
C ASN A 286 13.83 6.99 -11.76
N GLU A 287 14.49 6.01 -12.40
CA GLU A 287 15.77 5.49 -11.91
C GLU A 287 16.76 6.64 -11.69
N ALA A 288 17.45 6.62 -10.53
CA ALA A 288 18.27 7.73 -10.11
C ALA A 288 19.43 8.00 -11.09
N THR A 289 19.56 9.26 -11.50
CA THR A 289 20.63 9.76 -12.37
C THR A 289 21.42 10.86 -11.67
N GLU A 290 22.69 11.01 -12.05
CA GLU A 290 23.46 12.20 -11.69
C GLU A 290 23.03 13.38 -12.56
N VAL A 291 22.76 14.51 -11.92
CA VAL A 291 22.36 15.77 -12.55
C VAL A 291 23.39 16.82 -12.21
N ASP A 292 23.97 17.43 -13.24
CA ASP A 292 24.90 18.55 -13.11
C ASP A 292 24.11 19.85 -12.92
N GLU A 293 24.42 20.58 -11.86
CA GLU A 293 23.89 21.91 -11.60
C GLU A 293 25.04 22.90 -11.44
N GLN A 294 25.03 23.97 -12.25
CA GLN A 294 26.03 25.03 -12.13
C GLN A 294 25.55 26.07 -11.13
N LEU A 295 26.32 26.25 -10.07
CA LEU A 295 26.03 27.21 -9.02
C LEU A 295 27.12 28.29 -8.96
N SER A 296 26.71 29.50 -8.58
CA SER A 296 27.60 30.65 -8.47
C SER A 296 27.26 31.45 -7.21
N PHE A 297 28.25 31.65 -6.33
CA PHE A 297 28.10 32.38 -5.08
C PHE A 297 29.25 33.36 -4.91
N GLU A 298 29.02 34.43 -4.16
CA GLU A 298 30.07 35.29 -3.62
C GLU A 298 30.20 34.99 -2.13
N LEU A 299 31.35 34.45 -1.72
CA LEU A 299 31.62 34.15 -0.31
C LEU A 299 32.47 35.26 0.31
N LYS A 300 32.03 35.76 1.46
CA LYS A 300 32.79 36.68 2.30
C LYS A 300 34.04 35.99 2.88
N PRO A 301 35.03 36.77 3.34
CA PRO A 301 36.18 36.23 4.06
C PRO A 301 35.75 35.33 5.23
N ASN A 302 36.34 34.14 5.31
CA ASN A 302 36.11 33.13 6.36
C ASN A 302 34.67 32.59 6.44
N GLU A 303 33.88 32.72 5.36
CA GLU A 303 32.53 32.17 5.26
C GLU A 303 32.55 30.72 4.73
N SER A 304 31.63 29.90 5.23
CA SER A 304 31.37 28.56 4.70
C SER A 304 29.91 28.44 4.27
N LEU A 305 29.67 27.74 3.17
CA LEU A 305 28.36 27.36 2.68
C LEU A 305 28.25 25.84 2.60
N TYR A 306 27.09 25.33 2.97
CA TYR A 306 26.75 23.92 3.04
C TYR A 306 25.58 23.66 2.10
N LEU A 307 25.78 22.72 1.16
CA LEU A 307 24.75 22.29 0.22
C LEU A 307 24.18 20.97 0.72
N TRP A 308 22.90 21.01 1.05
CA TRP A 308 22.14 19.91 1.61
C TRP A 308 21.17 19.37 0.56
N GLN A 309 21.13 18.05 0.43
CA GLN A 309 20.14 17.35 -0.39
C GLN A 309 19.23 16.50 0.50
N TYR A 310 17.93 16.62 0.33
CA TYR A 310 16.98 15.82 1.08
C TYR A 310 16.81 14.43 0.45
N LYS A 311 16.79 13.40 1.29
CA LYS A 311 16.58 12.01 0.87
C LYS A 311 15.48 11.37 1.70
N LEU A 312 14.68 10.54 1.05
CA LEU A 312 13.71 9.69 1.72
C LEU A 312 14.15 8.23 1.68
N GLY A 313 13.80 7.50 2.72
CA GLY A 313 14.20 6.10 2.90
C GLY A 313 13.19 5.28 3.70
N LEU A 314 13.41 3.97 3.73
CA LEU A 314 12.64 2.99 4.49
C LEU A 314 13.60 2.24 5.41
N GLY A 315 13.34 2.30 6.72
CA GLY A 315 14.23 1.74 7.74
C GLY A 315 15.61 2.39 7.72
N GLN A 316 16.59 1.69 7.14
CA GLN A 316 17.96 2.18 7.00
C GLN A 316 18.38 2.45 5.55
N GLU A 317 17.50 2.17 4.58
CA GLU A 317 17.83 2.28 3.16
C GLU A 317 17.25 3.56 2.56
N SER A 318 18.10 4.44 2.00
CA SER A 318 17.65 5.56 1.17
C SER A 318 17.13 5.04 -0.18
N VAL A 319 15.90 5.43 -0.52
CA VAL A 319 15.22 4.95 -1.73
C VAL A 319 14.90 6.06 -2.71
N LEU A 320 14.76 7.31 -2.28
CA LEU A 320 14.47 8.46 -3.15
C LEU A 320 15.41 9.62 -2.82
N PHE A 321 16.04 10.17 -3.86
CA PHE A 321 16.89 11.35 -3.78
C PHE A 321 16.11 12.56 -4.34
N CYS A 322 15.77 13.52 -3.48
CA CYS A 322 14.91 14.64 -3.86
C CYS A 322 15.66 15.61 -4.77
N ARG A 323 14.91 16.28 -5.66
CA ARG A 323 15.50 17.14 -6.68
C ARG A 323 16.08 18.44 -6.12
N ASP A 324 15.46 19.01 -5.11
CA ASP A 324 15.75 20.36 -4.64
C ASP A 324 16.89 20.34 -3.61
N LEU A 325 17.76 21.35 -3.70
CA LEU A 325 18.87 21.56 -2.76
C LEU A 325 18.51 22.69 -1.79
N MET A 326 19.02 22.59 -0.57
CA MET A 326 19.07 23.72 0.36
C MET A 326 20.51 24.16 0.55
N ILE A 327 20.72 25.47 0.60
CA ILE A 327 22.04 26.09 0.76
C ILE A 327 21.97 26.96 2.01
N ASP A 328 22.89 26.72 2.93
CA ASP A 328 22.92 27.35 4.25
C ASP A 328 24.36 27.70 4.65
N ASP A 329 24.55 28.65 5.56
CA ASP A 329 25.85 28.97 6.16
C ASP A 329 26.10 28.21 7.48
N GLU A 330 25.10 27.50 7.98
CA GLU A 330 25.20 26.63 9.16
C GLU A 330 25.72 25.22 8.82
N PRO A 331 26.65 24.67 9.65
CA PRO A 331 27.17 23.30 9.47
C PRO A 331 26.17 22.21 9.87
N ASN A 332 25.09 22.58 10.55
CA ASN A 332 24.07 21.65 11.01
C ASN A 332 23.05 21.36 9.90
N PRO A 333 22.51 20.13 9.80
CA PRO A 333 21.47 19.83 8.85
C PRO A 333 20.23 20.71 9.10
N PRO A 334 19.56 21.17 8.05
CA PRO A 334 18.39 22.00 8.24
C PRO A 334 17.24 21.32 8.98
N GLY A 335 16.45 22.12 9.70
CA GLY A 335 15.30 21.63 10.47
C GLY A 335 14.00 21.46 9.67
N GLU A 336 13.85 22.18 8.55
CA GLU A 336 12.64 22.14 7.73
C GLU A 336 12.64 20.93 6.78
N ILE A 337 11.47 20.32 6.59
CA ILE A 337 11.25 19.28 5.59
C ILE A 337 10.84 19.97 4.28
N PRO A 338 11.56 19.80 3.17
CA PRO A 338 11.32 20.56 1.94
C PRO A 338 10.14 20.02 1.12
N LEU A 339 9.47 18.97 1.61
CA LEU A 339 8.37 18.31 0.95
C LEU A 339 7.03 18.74 1.56
N PRO A 340 5.99 18.97 0.74
CA PRO A 340 4.68 19.31 1.25
C PRO A 340 4.09 18.14 2.06
N PRO A 341 3.20 18.42 3.04
CA PRO A 341 2.50 17.36 3.75
C PRO A 341 1.60 16.57 2.80
N ALA A 342 1.43 15.28 3.05
CA ALA A 342 0.49 14.45 2.30
C ALA A 342 -0.96 14.81 2.67
N GLN A 343 -1.85 14.83 1.67
CA GLN A 343 -3.29 14.96 1.92
C GLN A 343 -3.84 13.57 2.30
N THR A 344 -4.50 13.49 3.46
CA THR A 344 -5.17 12.27 3.95
C THR A 344 -6.48 11.98 3.25
#